data_AF-A0A149S2P9-F1
#
_entry.id   AF-A0A149S2P9-F1
#
_cell.length_a   1.000
_cell.length_b   1.000
_cell.length_c   1.000
_cell.angle_alpha   90.00
_cell.angle_beta   90.00
_cell.angle_gamma   90.00
#
_symmetry.space_group_name_H-M   'P 1'
#
loop_
_entity.id
_entity.type
_entity.pdbx_description
1 polymer ?
#
loop_
_entity_poly.entity_id
_entity_poly.type
_entity_poly.pdbx_seq_one_letter_code
_entity_poly.pdbx_strand_id
1 'polypeptide(L)'
;MNLKIYVAGHKEFSPPDDSVYVPMIGGMSNRSSQNFSKDFLGDNTGDNISHLNPYFCELTVQYWIWKNDKQSDIVGLNHYRRFFEKKHYGTNLFYKHINDRKVLFEGKEIAAGEDFDFSEIDMIIPLKYYVGSPLQQYKEVHVVEDLFLIEQQIKKEQPDYIDAYNFYFKNCEYFYHTNMIIAKKHVFDEYSSWIFSLLMPFIDKTFFWNYDTFQSRVFGFLAERLLSVWVLKNRDRFRIEERPFTYPD
;
A
#
# COMPACT_ATOMS: atom_id res chain seq x y z
N MET A 1 -5.29 -20.74 -7.88
CA MET A 1 -4.93 -19.32 -7.75
C MET A 1 -4.27 -19.14 -6.40
N ASN A 2 -3.01 -18.73 -6.36
CA ASN A 2 -2.23 -18.55 -5.15
C ASN A 2 -2.27 -17.07 -4.72
N LEU A 3 -2.99 -16.79 -3.62
CA LEU A 3 -3.14 -15.45 -3.04
C LEU A 3 -2.28 -15.32 -1.77
N LYS A 4 -1.48 -14.26 -1.71
CA LYS A 4 -0.81 -13.84 -0.47
C LYS A 4 -0.98 -12.35 -0.24
N ILE A 5 -1.41 -11.98 0.97
CA ILE A 5 -1.56 -10.60 1.41
C ILE A 5 -0.55 -10.35 2.53
N TYR A 6 0.53 -9.64 2.21
CA TYR A 6 1.55 -9.28 3.19
C TYR A 6 1.04 -8.12 4.04
N VAL A 7 1.04 -8.30 5.35
CA VAL A 7 0.55 -7.31 6.31
C VAL A 7 1.75 -6.59 6.93
N ALA A 8 1.96 -5.34 6.53
CA ALA A 8 3.09 -4.54 6.97
C ALA A 8 2.85 -3.90 8.34
N GLY A 9 3.73 -4.22 9.30
CA GLY A 9 3.78 -3.62 10.63
C GLY A 9 5.19 -3.15 11.01
N HIS A 10 5.28 -2.39 12.12
CA HIS A 10 6.54 -1.92 12.71
C HIS A 10 6.76 -2.46 14.14
N LYS A 11 5.85 -3.33 14.58
CA LYS A 11 5.81 -4.06 15.85
C LYS A 11 4.97 -5.32 15.65
N GLU A 12 5.00 -6.25 16.58
CA GLU A 12 4.12 -7.43 16.55
C GLU A 12 2.64 -7.02 16.64
N PHE A 13 1.79 -7.78 15.95
CA PHE A 13 0.34 -7.57 15.86
C PHE A 13 -0.37 -8.90 15.60
N SER A 14 -1.66 -8.96 15.88
CA SER A 14 -2.47 -10.13 15.52
C SER A 14 -2.96 -9.98 14.08
N PRO A 15 -2.48 -10.78 13.11
CA PRO A 15 -3.06 -10.80 11.78
C PRO A 15 -4.49 -11.39 11.81
N PRO A 16 -5.30 -11.17 10.77
CA PRO A 16 -6.58 -11.86 10.64
C PRO A 16 -6.38 -13.39 10.62
N ASP A 17 -7.37 -14.12 11.11
CA ASP A 17 -7.37 -15.59 11.18
C ASP A 17 -7.67 -16.23 9.81
N ASP A 18 -6.77 -16.00 8.85
CA ASP A 18 -6.77 -16.63 7.53
C ASP A 18 -5.33 -16.75 7.01
N SER A 19 -5.00 -17.94 6.50
CA SER A 19 -3.67 -18.28 5.95
C SER A 19 -3.19 -17.40 4.80
N VAL A 20 -4.08 -16.67 4.10
CA VAL A 20 -3.67 -15.74 3.05
C VAL A 20 -2.92 -14.52 3.61
N TYR A 21 -3.12 -14.18 4.89
CA TYR A 21 -2.46 -13.05 5.53
C TYR A 21 -1.09 -13.44 6.06
N VAL A 22 -0.06 -12.83 5.50
CA VAL A 22 1.35 -13.07 5.85
C VAL A 22 1.87 -11.89 6.68
N PRO A 23 2.00 -12.02 8.01
CA PRO A 23 2.47 -10.92 8.84
C PRO A 23 3.95 -10.62 8.59
N MET A 24 4.27 -9.34 8.41
CA MET A 24 5.61 -8.89 8.04
C MET A 24 6.00 -7.60 8.74
N ILE A 25 7.24 -7.53 9.22
CA ILE A 25 7.81 -6.37 9.89
C ILE A 25 8.69 -5.60 8.90
N GLY A 26 8.34 -4.35 8.67
CA GLY A 26 9.11 -3.39 7.89
C GLY A 26 10.26 -2.77 8.70
N GLY A 27 11.36 -2.45 8.02
CA GLY A 27 12.52 -1.81 8.63
C GLY A 27 13.34 -2.72 9.54
N MET A 28 13.30 -4.02 9.29
CA MET A 28 14.01 -5.01 10.12
C MET A 28 15.54 -4.80 10.10
N SER A 29 16.12 -4.27 9.02
CA SER A 29 17.56 -3.94 8.94
C SER A 29 18.00 -2.93 10.01
N ASN A 30 17.09 -2.09 10.49
CA ASN A 30 17.38 -1.06 11.50
C ASN A 30 17.13 -1.55 12.94
N ARG A 31 16.81 -2.85 13.12
CA ARG A 31 16.31 -3.42 14.38
C ARG A 31 17.09 -4.66 14.83
N SER A 32 18.38 -4.71 14.54
CA SER A 32 19.26 -5.86 14.77
C SER A 32 19.28 -6.42 16.20
N SER A 33 18.76 -5.70 17.20
CA SER A 33 18.64 -6.15 18.59
C SER A 33 17.22 -6.50 19.06
N GLN A 34 16.19 -6.40 18.19
CA GLN A 34 14.80 -6.74 18.54
C GLN A 34 14.50 -8.19 18.17
N ASN A 35 14.03 -8.96 19.14
CA ASN A 35 13.56 -10.34 18.93
C ASN A 35 12.07 -10.32 18.61
N PHE A 36 11.73 -10.44 17.34
CA PHE A 36 10.35 -10.69 16.88
C PHE A 36 10.04 -12.19 16.89
N SER A 37 8.77 -12.55 17.08
CA SER A 37 8.30 -13.93 16.91
C SER A 37 8.67 -14.45 15.52
N LYS A 38 8.95 -15.76 15.44
CA LYS A 38 9.26 -16.46 14.19
C LYS A 38 8.10 -16.47 13.20
N ASP A 39 6.90 -16.12 13.66
CA ASP A 39 5.70 -16.02 12.83
C ASP A 39 5.73 -14.78 11.91
N PHE A 40 6.59 -13.80 12.18
CA PHE A 40 6.73 -12.60 11.36
C PHE A 40 7.90 -12.70 10.38
N LEU A 41 7.62 -12.43 9.11
CA LEU A 41 8.68 -12.23 8.12
C LEU A 41 9.33 -10.85 8.29
N GLY A 42 10.61 -10.74 7.94
CA GLY A 42 11.33 -9.46 7.85
C GLY A 42 11.50 -9.03 6.40
N ASP A 43 11.41 -7.73 6.15
CA ASP A 43 11.69 -7.11 4.84
C ASP A 43 13.18 -7.00 4.50
N ASN A 44 14.08 -7.54 5.33
CA ASN A 44 15.53 -7.42 5.22
C ASN A 44 16.22 -8.67 4.61
N THR A 45 15.48 -9.49 3.88
CA THR A 45 16.01 -10.69 3.21
C THR A 45 15.96 -10.54 1.69
N GLY A 46 16.77 -11.30 0.96
CA GLY A 46 16.82 -11.21 -0.51
C GLY A 46 17.16 -9.80 -1.01
N ASP A 47 16.61 -9.40 -2.15
CA ASP A 47 16.75 -8.04 -2.67
C ASP A 47 15.78 -7.09 -1.93
N ASN A 48 16.32 -6.11 -1.22
CA ASN A 48 15.56 -5.29 -0.29
C ASN A 48 16.09 -3.88 -0.07
N ILE A 49 15.21 -3.03 0.42
CA ILE A 49 15.49 -1.65 0.86
C ILE A 49 15.06 -1.42 2.31
N SER A 50 15.09 -2.46 3.16
CA SER A 50 14.59 -2.41 4.54
C SER A 50 15.19 -1.27 5.37
N HIS A 51 16.49 -0.98 5.17
CA HIS A 51 17.17 0.11 5.86
C HIS A 51 16.56 1.50 5.57
N LEU A 52 15.84 1.66 4.47
CA LEU A 52 15.16 2.91 4.08
C LEU A 52 13.74 3.04 4.65
N ASN A 53 13.30 2.12 5.51
CA ASN A 53 11.97 2.17 6.13
C ASN A 53 11.62 3.50 6.84
N PRO A 54 12.56 4.21 7.50
CA PRO A 54 12.27 5.54 8.07
C PRO A 54 11.70 6.53 7.05
N TYR A 55 12.07 6.38 5.77
CA TYR A 55 11.65 7.27 4.69
C TYR A 55 10.55 6.68 3.80
N PHE A 56 10.64 5.39 3.51
CA PHE A 56 9.75 4.66 2.60
C PHE A 56 8.54 4.01 3.29
N CYS A 57 8.56 3.89 4.63
CA CYS A 57 7.51 3.24 5.41
C CYS A 57 7.18 1.84 4.83
N GLU A 58 5.89 1.50 4.70
CA GLU A 58 5.40 0.23 4.17
C GLU A 58 5.84 -0.05 2.72
N LEU A 59 6.35 0.94 1.97
CA LEU A 59 6.90 0.69 0.63
C LEU A 59 8.14 -0.21 0.67
N THR A 60 8.87 -0.28 1.79
CA THR A 60 9.96 -1.25 1.96
C THR A 60 9.45 -2.70 1.86
N VAL A 61 8.27 -2.97 2.41
CA VAL A 61 7.56 -4.24 2.27
C VAL A 61 7.08 -4.41 0.83
N GLN A 62 6.50 -3.38 0.21
CA GLN A 62 6.10 -3.43 -1.22
C GLN A 62 7.28 -3.83 -2.13
N TYR A 63 8.43 -3.20 -1.92
CA TYR A 63 9.66 -3.48 -2.67
C TYR A 63 10.08 -4.94 -2.50
N TRP A 64 10.08 -5.42 -1.25
CA TRP A 64 10.43 -6.79 -0.94
C TRP A 64 9.50 -7.78 -1.65
N ILE A 65 8.18 -7.55 -1.63
CA ILE A 65 7.20 -8.39 -2.35
C ILE A 65 7.50 -8.41 -3.84
N TRP A 66 7.69 -7.24 -4.45
CA TRP A 66 8.00 -7.09 -5.87
C TRP A 66 9.24 -7.91 -6.28
N LYS A 67 10.31 -7.81 -5.49
CA LYS A 67 11.58 -8.45 -5.79
C LYS A 67 11.63 -9.93 -5.44
N ASN A 68 10.96 -10.36 -4.38
CA ASN A 68 11.19 -11.69 -3.80
C ASN A 68 9.98 -12.65 -3.92
N ASP A 69 8.74 -12.17 -3.96
CA ASP A 69 7.60 -13.06 -4.22
C ASP A 69 7.49 -13.33 -5.72
N LYS A 70 7.74 -14.59 -6.12
CA LYS A 70 7.65 -15.08 -7.50
C LYS A 70 6.62 -16.17 -7.70
N GLN A 71 5.93 -16.58 -6.63
CA GLN A 71 5.09 -17.79 -6.62
C GLN A 71 3.60 -17.46 -6.55
N SER A 72 3.25 -16.27 -6.08
CA SER A 72 1.86 -15.85 -5.94
C SER A 72 1.29 -15.37 -7.28
N ASP A 73 0.08 -15.82 -7.61
CA ASP A 73 -0.69 -15.32 -8.76
C ASP A 73 -1.27 -13.93 -8.47
N ILE A 74 -1.62 -13.70 -7.21
CA ILE A 74 -2.13 -12.43 -6.66
C ILE A 74 -1.34 -12.12 -5.39
N VAL A 75 -0.89 -10.89 -5.30
CA VAL A 75 -0.16 -10.38 -4.13
C VAL A 75 -0.83 -9.14 -3.59
N GLY A 76 -0.75 -8.97 -2.28
CA GLY A 76 -1.27 -7.81 -1.59
C GLY A 76 -0.30 -7.21 -0.59
N LEU A 77 -0.46 -5.91 -0.36
CA LEU A 77 0.10 -5.16 0.74
C LEU A 77 -1.06 -4.56 1.54
N ASN A 78 -1.19 -4.97 2.80
CA ASN A 78 -2.07 -4.35 3.79
C ASN A 78 -1.25 -3.69 4.90
N HIS A 79 -1.88 -2.78 5.65
CA HIS A 79 -1.31 -2.25 6.88
C HIS A 79 -1.73 -3.12 8.06
N TYR A 80 -0.92 -3.21 9.11
CA TYR A 80 -1.24 -4.02 10.29
C TYR A 80 -2.48 -3.60 11.10
N ARG A 81 -3.08 -2.45 10.79
CA ARG A 81 -4.31 -1.94 11.44
C ARG A 81 -5.46 -1.69 10.48
N ARG A 82 -5.31 -2.02 9.19
CA ARG A 82 -6.33 -1.73 8.17
C ARG A 82 -6.39 -2.90 7.21
N PHE A 83 -7.58 -3.47 7.07
CA PHE A 83 -7.83 -4.65 6.25
C PHE A 83 -9.05 -4.41 5.39
N PHE A 84 -9.01 -4.84 4.13
CA PHE A 84 -10.15 -4.73 3.24
C PHE A 84 -11.38 -5.43 3.82
N GLU A 85 -12.54 -4.78 3.69
CA GLU A 85 -13.81 -5.32 4.16
C GLU A 85 -14.28 -6.42 3.21
N LYS A 86 -14.96 -7.41 3.78
CA LYS A 86 -15.73 -8.39 3.02
C LYS A 86 -16.82 -7.68 2.20
N LYS A 87 -17.06 -8.17 0.99
CA LYS A 87 -18.21 -7.70 0.19
C LYS A 87 -19.50 -8.20 0.82
N HIS A 88 -20.42 -7.29 1.11
CA HIS A 88 -21.75 -7.64 1.60
C HIS A 88 -22.77 -7.65 0.44
N TYR A 89 -23.49 -8.75 0.29
CA TYR A 89 -24.62 -8.90 -0.63
C TYR A 89 -25.90 -9.13 0.18
N GLY A 90 -26.41 -8.08 0.84
CA GLY A 90 -27.61 -8.16 1.69
C GLY A 90 -27.36 -7.70 3.12
N THR A 91 -27.54 -8.60 4.09
CA THR A 91 -27.31 -8.28 5.52
C THR A 91 -25.82 -8.29 5.86
N ASN A 92 -25.40 -7.40 6.77
CA ASN A 92 -24.02 -7.32 7.26
C ASN A 92 -23.78 -8.25 8.46
N LEU A 93 -24.48 -9.39 8.49
CA LEU A 93 -24.41 -10.34 9.59
C LEU A 93 -23.34 -11.41 9.31
N PHE A 94 -22.45 -11.65 10.26
CA PHE A 94 -21.40 -12.66 10.16
C PHE A 94 -21.11 -13.31 11.52
N TYR A 95 -20.44 -14.46 11.53
CA TYR A 95 -20.15 -15.21 12.75
C TYR A 95 -18.66 -15.19 13.08
N LYS A 96 -18.30 -14.90 14.33
CA LYS A 96 -16.94 -15.08 14.87
C LYS A 96 -16.93 -16.17 15.93
N HIS A 97 -15.80 -16.87 16.06
CA HIS A 97 -15.56 -17.77 17.20
C HIS A 97 -14.85 -16.99 18.32
N ILE A 98 -15.49 -16.88 19.48
CA ILE A 98 -14.93 -16.24 20.68
C ILE A 98 -15.02 -17.24 21.81
N ASN A 99 -13.87 -17.64 22.37
CA ASN A 99 -13.79 -18.67 23.43
C ASN A 99 -14.57 -19.95 23.06
N ASP A 100 -14.30 -20.48 21.86
CA ASP A 100 -14.98 -21.65 21.27
C ASP A 100 -16.50 -21.52 21.08
N ARG A 101 -17.06 -20.31 21.17
CA ARG A 101 -18.48 -20.04 20.91
C ARG A 101 -18.65 -19.28 19.61
N LYS A 102 -19.59 -19.75 18.78
CA LYS A 102 -20.03 -19.07 17.57
C LYS A 102 -20.96 -17.91 17.96
N VAL A 103 -20.52 -16.67 17.75
CA VAL A 103 -21.24 -15.44 18.10
C VAL A 103 -21.62 -14.70 16.82
N LEU A 104 -22.87 -14.25 16.72
CA LEU A 104 -23.37 -13.44 15.60
C LEU A 104 -22.97 -11.98 15.81
N PHE A 105 -22.33 -11.39 14.81
CA PHE A 105 -21.98 -9.98 14.74
C PHE A 105 -22.74 -9.33 13.59
N GLU A 106 -22.97 -8.04 13.71
CA GLU A 106 -23.48 -7.17 12.65
C GLU A 106 -22.47 -6.05 12.40
N GLY A 107 -22.05 -5.87 11.15
CA GLY A 107 -21.16 -4.78 10.76
C GLY A 107 -20.08 -5.17 9.77
N LYS A 108 -18.94 -4.50 9.88
CA LYS A 108 -17.81 -4.63 8.95
C LYS A 108 -16.97 -5.84 9.29
N GLU A 109 -16.94 -6.82 8.40
CA GLU A 109 -16.09 -8.02 8.52
C GLU A 109 -14.79 -7.81 7.73
N ILE A 110 -13.65 -8.24 8.29
CA ILE A 110 -12.39 -8.33 7.54
C ILE A 110 -12.55 -9.44 6.50
N ALA A 111 -12.23 -9.14 5.23
CA ALA A 111 -12.31 -10.11 4.15
C ALA A 111 -11.40 -11.33 4.41
N ALA A 112 -11.90 -12.52 4.17
CA ALA A 112 -11.12 -13.75 4.10
C ALA A 112 -10.55 -13.95 2.69
N GLY A 113 -9.68 -14.95 2.50
CA GLY A 113 -9.08 -15.27 1.20
C GLY A 113 -10.11 -15.52 0.10
N GLU A 114 -11.23 -16.14 0.44
CA GLU A 114 -12.33 -16.45 -0.49
C GLU A 114 -13.12 -15.21 -0.95
N ASP A 115 -13.04 -14.08 -0.24
CA ASP A 115 -13.71 -12.82 -0.59
C ASP A 115 -12.97 -12.02 -1.67
N PHE A 116 -11.82 -12.52 -2.13
CA PHE A 116 -10.96 -11.91 -3.13
C PHE A 116 -11.07 -12.64 -4.48
N ASP A 117 -12.17 -12.38 -5.20
CA ASP A 117 -12.35 -12.86 -6.56
C ASP A 117 -11.72 -11.90 -7.60
N PHE A 118 -10.76 -12.43 -8.37
CA PHE A 118 -10.02 -11.74 -9.43
C PHE A 118 -10.38 -12.26 -10.84
N SER A 119 -11.52 -12.92 -11.00
CA SER A 119 -12.06 -13.36 -12.28
C SER A 119 -12.25 -12.19 -13.25
N GLU A 120 -12.90 -11.12 -12.78
CA GLU A 120 -13.27 -9.95 -13.58
C GLU A 120 -12.52 -8.67 -13.18
N ILE A 121 -11.63 -8.72 -12.20
CA ILE A 121 -10.84 -7.57 -11.73
C ILE A 121 -9.35 -7.88 -11.74
N ASP A 122 -8.52 -6.83 -11.80
CA ASP A 122 -7.07 -6.96 -11.84
C ASP A 122 -6.39 -6.43 -10.57
N MET A 123 -7.02 -5.47 -9.90
CA MET A 123 -6.48 -4.78 -8.73
C MET A 123 -7.60 -4.28 -7.83
N ILE A 124 -7.38 -4.36 -6.52
CA ILE A 124 -8.19 -3.81 -5.45
C ILE A 124 -7.36 -2.74 -4.74
N ILE A 125 -7.96 -1.58 -4.54
CA ILE A 125 -7.41 -0.45 -3.77
C ILE A 125 -8.47 0.08 -2.80
N PRO A 126 -8.08 0.90 -1.80
CA PRO A 126 -9.03 1.56 -0.91
C PRO A 126 -10.03 2.44 -1.66
N LEU A 127 -11.13 2.78 -0.98
CA LEU A 127 -12.00 3.88 -1.43
C LEU A 127 -11.23 5.20 -1.46
N LYS A 128 -11.62 6.07 -2.40
CA LYS A 128 -11.14 7.45 -2.46
C LYS A 128 -11.48 8.21 -1.18
N TYR A 129 -10.53 9.00 -0.71
CA TYR A 129 -10.71 9.93 0.38
C TYR A 129 -10.73 11.36 -0.18
N TYR A 130 -11.84 12.07 -0.01
CA TYR A 130 -12.02 13.44 -0.50
C TYR A 130 -11.26 14.42 0.40
N VAL A 131 -10.43 15.27 -0.22
CA VAL A 131 -9.58 16.26 0.47
C VAL A 131 -9.70 17.68 -0.10
N GLY A 132 -10.59 17.90 -1.07
CA GLY A 132 -10.46 19.06 -1.94
C GLY A 132 -9.18 18.91 -2.77
N SER A 133 -8.48 19.99 -3.10
CA SER A 133 -7.28 19.91 -3.94
C SER A 133 -6.14 19.09 -3.27
N PRO A 134 -5.67 17.98 -3.89
CA PRO A 134 -4.53 17.21 -3.38
C PRO A 134 -3.24 18.03 -3.29
N LEU A 135 -3.06 19.01 -4.19
CA LEU A 135 -1.91 19.92 -4.17
C LEU A 135 -1.96 20.82 -2.93
N GLN A 136 -3.12 21.46 -2.71
CA GLN A 136 -3.30 22.34 -1.56
C GLN A 136 -3.19 21.57 -0.25
N GLN A 137 -3.80 20.38 -0.18
CA GLN A 137 -3.68 19.50 0.98
C GLN A 137 -2.22 19.12 1.24
N TYR A 138 -1.45 18.72 0.22
CA TYR A 138 -0.04 18.36 0.40
C TYR A 138 0.76 19.57 0.90
N LYS A 139 0.56 20.76 0.33
CA LYS A 139 1.22 22.00 0.74
C LYS A 139 0.94 22.38 2.20
N GLU A 140 -0.24 22.09 2.71
CA GLU A 140 -0.63 22.43 4.09
C GLU A 140 0.05 21.54 5.14
N VAL A 141 0.38 20.29 4.81
CA VAL A 141 0.88 19.31 5.78
C VAL A 141 2.27 18.73 5.45
N HIS A 142 2.82 19.01 4.27
CA HIS A 142 4.10 18.49 3.78
C HIS A 142 4.90 19.56 3.03
N VAL A 143 6.15 19.24 2.69
CA VAL A 143 7.05 20.14 1.94
C VAL A 143 6.70 20.11 0.45
N VAL A 144 6.02 21.15 -0.04
CA VAL A 144 5.45 21.18 -1.41
C VAL A 144 6.51 21.00 -2.49
N GLU A 145 7.76 21.37 -2.22
CA GLU A 145 8.90 21.19 -3.12
C GLU A 145 9.12 19.72 -3.53
N ASP A 146 8.73 18.78 -2.68
CA ASP A 146 8.78 17.35 -2.98
C ASP A 146 7.96 17.00 -4.25
N LEU A 147 6.82 17.67 -4.45
CA LEU A 147 5.97 17.46 -5.63
C LEU A 147 6.63 18.00 -6.91
N PHE A 148 7.38 19.11 -6.84
CA PHE A 148 8.12 19.60 -8.00
C PHE A 148 9.24 18.65 -8.40
N LEU A 149 9.92 18.06 -7.42
CA LEU A 149 10.94 17.05 -7.67
C LEU A 149 10.35 15.82 -8.36
N ILE A 150 9.21 15.32 -7.86
CA ILE A 150 8.51 14.20 -8.48
C ILE A 150 8.02 14.52 -9.89
N GLU A 151 7.46 15.70 -10.13
CA GLU A 151 7.03 16.11 -11.47
C GLU A 151 8.21 16.10 -12.46
N GLN A 152 9.38 16.63 -12.06
CA GLN A 152 10.59 16.58 -12.88
C GLN A 152 11.03 15.14 -13.16
N GLN A 153 10.94 14.26 -12.18
CA GLN A 153 11.30 12.86 -12.34
C GLN A 153 10.34 12.12 -13.27
N ILE A 154 9.04 12.42 -13.21
CA ILE A 154 8.05 11.88 -14.15
C ILE A 154 8.37 12.34 -15.58
N LYS A 155 8.65 13.64 -15.80
CA LYS A 155 9.04 14.14 -17.13
C LYS A 155 10.28 13.45 -17.69
N LYS A 156 11.20 13.03 -16.82
CA LYS A 156 12.46 12.38 -17.21
C LYS A 156 12.31 10.88 -17.48
N GLU A 157 11.76 10.13 -16.53
CA GLU A 157 11.78 8.66 -16.56
C GLU A 157 10.45 8.04 -17.02
N GLN A 158 9.33 8.75 -16.83
CA GLN A 158 7.97 8.26 -17.10
C GLN A 158 7.13 9.33 -17.83
N PRO A 159 7.60 9.91 -18.94
CA PRO A 159 6.97 11.07 -19.57
C PRO A 159 5.51 10.84 -19.93
N ASP A 160 5.13 9.61 -20.27
CA ASP A 160 3.74 9.22 -20.59
C ASP A 160 2.74 9.44 -19.43
N TYR A 161 3.22 9.63 -18.20
CA TYR A 161 2.39 9.91 -17.02
C TYR A 161 2.20 11.41 -16.74
N ILE A 162 2.88 12.31 -17.45
CA ILE A 162 2.86 13.74 -17.10
C ILE A 162 1.46 14.36 -17.22
N ASP A 163 0.70 13.97 -18.25
CA ASP A 163 -0.66 14.47 -18.44
C ASP A 163 -1.60 13.99 -17.34
N ALA A 164 -1.46 12.73 -16.93
CA ALA A 164 -2.23 12.17 -15.81
C ALA A 164 -1.86 12.85 -14.49
N TYR A 165 -0.57 13.11 -14.25
CA TYR A 165 -0.08 13.82 -13.07
C TYR A 165 -0.67 15.24 -12.99
N ASN A 166 -0.53 16.00 -14.08
CA ASN A 166 -1.05 17.37 -14.17
C ASN A 166 -2.57 17.42 -14.04
N PHE A 167 -3.28 16.50 -14.71
CA PHE A 167 -4.72 16.41 -14.61
C PHE A 167 -5.17 16.12 -13.18
N TYR A 168 -4.52 15.17 -12.51
CA TYR A 168 -4.85 14.78 -11.14
C TYR A 168 -4.72 15.96 -10.17
N PHE A 169 -3.55 16.59 -10.09
CA PHE A 169 -3.32 17.68 -9.13
C PHE A 169 -4.13 18.95 -9.44
N LYS A 170 -4.56 19.15 -10.69
CA LYS A 170 -5.36 20.30 -11.11
C LYS A 170 -6.88 20.09 -10.95
N ASN A 171 -7.38 18.88 -11.20
CA ASN A 171 -8.82 18.65 -11.40
C ASN A 171 -9.43 17.60 -10.45
N CYS A 172 -8.64 16.77 -9.79
CA CYS A 172 -9.17 15.80 -8.82
C CYS A 172 -9.24 16.40 -7.42
N GLU A 173 -10.14 15.87 -6.60
CA GLU A 173 -10.38 16.33 -5.23
C GLU A 173 -10.22 15.23 -4.17
N TYR A 174 -9.49 14.17 -4.53
CA TYR A 174 -9.36 12.96 -3.73
C TYR A 174 -7.97 12.37 -3.85
N PHE A 175 -7.64 11.48 -2.93
CA PHE A 175 -6.54 10.53 -3.09
C PHE A 175 -6.88 9.19 -2.45
N TYR A 176 -6.13 8.15 -2.80
CA TYR A 176 -6.22 6.87 -2.09
C TYR A 176 -5.37 6.98 -0.83
N HIS A 177 -6.04 7.28 0.28
CA HIS A 177 -5.40 7.33 1.58
C HIS A 177 -4.95 5.91 1.93
N THR A 178 -3.65 5.74 2.22
CA THR A 178 -2.90 4.46 2.27
C THR A 178 -2.38 3.92 0.94
N ASN A 179 -1.22 3.27 1.00
CA ASN A 179 -0.63 2.47 -0.07
C ASN A 179 -1.04 0.98 -0.01
N MET A 180 -2.27 0.68 0.43
CA MET A 180 -2.80 -0.68 0.44
C MET A 180 -3.24 -1.09 -0.97
N ILE A 181 -2.84 -2.29 -1.41
CA ILE A 181 -3.10 -2.80 -2.77
C ILE A 181 -3.23 -4.32 -2.69
N ILE A 182 -4.19 -4.92 -3.37
CA ILE A 182 -4.18 -6.36 -3.69
C ILE A 182 -4.37 -6.50 -5.20
N ALA A 183 -3.47 -7.15 -5.91
CA ALA A 183 -3.52 -7.20 -7.37
C ALA A 183 -2.98 -8.50 -7.95
N LYS A 184 -3.42 -8.83 -9.16
CA LYS A 184 -2.73 -9.83 -9.99
C LYS A 184 -1.25 -9.48 -10.05
N LYS A 185 -0.39 -10.49 -9.96
CA LYS A 185 1.06 -10.29 -9.77
C LYS A 185 1.68 -9.36 -10.81
N HIS A 186 1.32 -9.51 -12.07
CA HIS A 186 1.84 -8.66 -13.15
C HIS A 186 1.44 -7.18 -13.00
N VAL A 187 0.24 -6.89 -12.48
CA VAL A 187 -0.23 -5.52 -12.24
C VAL A 187 0.48 -4.91 -11.03
N PHE A 188 0.65 -5.71 -9.96
CA PHE A 188 1.44 -5.28 -8.80
C PHE A 188 2.89 -4.96 -9.18
N ASP A 189 3.49 -5.79 -10.04
CA ASP A 189 4.86 -5.61 -10.51
C ASP A 189 5.00 -4.41 -11.42
N GLU A 190 4.02 -4.16 -12.28
CA GLU A 190 4.00 -2.97 -13.14
C GLU A 190 3.89 -1.68 -12.31
N TYR A 191 2.97 -1.64 -11.34
CA TYR A 191 2.86 -0.53 -10.40
C TYR A 191 4.15 -0.33 -9.59
N SER A 192 4.70 -1.42 -9.04
CA SER A 192 5.92 -1.38 -8.23
C SER A 192 7.12 -0.89 -9.06
N SER A 193 7.27 -1.40 -10.28
CA SER A 193 8.31 -0.93 -11.20
C SER A 193 8.19 0.57 -11.48
N TRP A 194 6.96 1.04 -11.74
CA TRP A 194 6.70 2.46 -12.00
C TRP A 194 7.04 3.32 -10.77
N ILE A 195 6.46 3.03 -9.60
CA ILE A 195 6.65 3.88 -8.41
C ILE A 195 8.11 3.89 -7.97
N PHE A 196 8.80 2.75 -7.96
CA PHE A 196 10.21 2.72 -7.56
C PHE A 196 11.14 3.35 -8.61
N SER A 197 10.79 3.37 -9.90
CA SER A 197 11.55 4.15 -10.89
C SER A 197 11.51 5.65 -10.63
N LEU A 198 10.45 6.15 -9.98
CA LEU A 198 10.31 7.55 -9.61
C LEU A 198 10.99 7.85 -8.27
N LEU A 199 10.85 6.98 -7.27
CA LEU A 199 11.30 7.28 -5.90
C LEU A 199 12.77 6.93 -5.64
N MET A 200 13.28 5.82 -6.19
CA MET A 200 14.65 5.37 -5.90
C MET A 200 15.75 6.39 -6.27
N PRO A 201 15.66 7.14 -7.39
CA PRO A 201 16.68 8.12 -7.76
C PRO A 201 16.85 9.29 -6.78
N PHE A 202 15.97 9.43 -5.80
CA PHE A 202 16.04 10.47 -4.78
C PHE A 202 16.84 10.08 -3.54
N ILE A 203 17.09 8.79 -3.31
CA ILE A 203 17.79 8.30 -2.12
C ILE A 203 19.17 8.95 -1.98
N ASP A 204 19.86 9.16 -3.10
CA ASP A 204 21.20 9.75 -3.14
C ASP A 204 21.20 11.29 -3.06
N LYS A 205 20.05 11.95 -3.18
CA LYS A 205 19.95 13.43 -3.30
C LYS A 205 19.84 14.16 -1.97
N THR A 206 19.77 13.44 -0.86
CA THR A 206 19.82 13.91 0.54
C THR A 206 18.89 15.08 0.95
N PHE A 207 17.98 15.54 0.09
CA PHE A 207 17.16 16.73 0.36
C PHE A 207 16.25 16.57 1.58
N PHE A 208 15.85 15.34 1.88
CA PHE A 208 14.98 14.97 3.01
C PHE A 208 15.75 14.61 4.28
N TRP A 209 17.10 14.68 4.30
CA TRP A 209 17.90 14.26 5.46
C TRP A 209 17.73 15.19 6.67
N ASN A 210 17.36 16.44 6.43
CA ASN A 210 17.09 17.43 7.48
C ASN A 210 15.60 17.51 7.86
N TYR A 211 14.75 16.64 7.29
CA TYR A 211 13.34 16.58 7.66
C TYR A 211 13.20 16.04 9.08
N ASP A 212 12.21 16.54 9.82
CA ASP A 212 11.88 15.99 11.13
C ASP A 212 11.37 14.54 11.01
N THR A 213 11.16 13.88 12.16
CA THR A 213 10.70 12.49 12.20
C THR A 213 9.41 12.27 11.40
N PHE A 214 8.50 13.24 11.36
CA PHE A 214 7.25 13.12 10.61
C PHE A 214 7.48 13.28 9.11
N GLN A 215 8.14 14.36 8.68
CA GLN A 215 8.40 14.68 7.27
C GLN A 215 9.37 13.70 6.63
N SER A 216 10.26 13.05 7.41
CA SER A 216 11.20 12.04 6.90
C SER A 216 10.49 10.93 6.11
N ARG A 217 9.21 10.66 6.39
CA ARG A 217 8.34 9.69 5.69
C ARG A 217 7.89 10.12 4.29
N VAL A 218 8.58 11.10 3.70
CA VAL A 218 8.26 11.77 2.43
C VAL A 218 7.86 10.80 1.31
N PHE A 219 8.60 9.70 1.14
CA PHE A 219 8.32 8.75 0.06
C PHE A 219 7.02 7.98 0.28
N GLY A 220 6.67 7.69 1.54
CA GLY A 220 5.35 7.16 1.89
C GLY A 220 4.23 8.14 1.52
N PHE A 221 4.39 9.42 1.89
CA PHE A 221 3.39 10.45 1.57
C PHE A 221 3.22 10.67 0.07
N LEU A 222 4.32 10.72 -0.68
CA LEU A 222 4.31 10.84 -2.14
C LEU A 222 3.63 9.63 -2.79
N ALA A 223 3.91 8.42 -2.34
CA ALA A 223 3.32 7.20 -2.90
C ALA A 223 1.79 7.16 -2.78
N GLU A 224 1.21 7.66 -1.68
CA GLU A 224 -0.25 7.75 -1.55
C GLU A 224 -0.89 8.64 -2.64
N ARG A 225 -0.23 9.72 -3.05
CA ARG A 225 -0.72 10.60 -4.13
C ARG A 225 -0.42 10.01 -5.50
N LEU A 226 0.75 9.39 -5.66
CA LEU A 226 1.18 8.78 -6.90
C LEU A 226 0.37 7.52 -7.26
N LEU A 227 -0.19 6.80 -6.28
CA LEU A 227 -1.17 5.76 -6.54
C LEU A 227 -2.37 6.30 -7.31
N SER A 228 -2.88 7.49 -6.95
CA SER A 228 -3.98 8.12 -7.69
C SER A 228 -3.63 8.43 -9.14
N VAL A 229 -2.41 8.93 -9.38
CA VAL A 229 -1.90 9.21 -10.73
C VAL A 229 -1.78 7.93 -11.55
N TRP A 230 -1.23 6.87 -10.94
CA TRP A 230 -1.08 5.58 -11.61
C TRP A 230 -2.43 4.96 -11.98
N VAL A 231 -3.38 4.98 -11.03
CA VAL A 231 -4.75 4.50 -11.27
C VAL A 231 -5.39 5.29 -12.40
N LEU A 232 -5.36 6.63 -12.34
CA LEU A 232 -5.94 7.50 -13.37
C LEU A 232 -5.41 7.17 -14.78
N LYS A 233 -4.09 6.97 -14.92
CA LYS A 233 -3.47 6.64 -16.22
C LYS A 233 -3.85 5.25 -16.73
N ASN A 234 -4.12 4.29 -15.85
CA ASN A 234 -4.22 2.88 -16.21
C ASN A 234 -5.62 2.28 -16.09
N ARG A 235 -6.66 3.06 -15.72
CA ARG A 235 -8.04 2.56 -15.64
C ARG A 235 -8.60 1.99 -16.95
N ASP A 236 -8.07 2.42 -18.10
CA ASP A 236 -8.47 1.86 -19.41
C ASP A 236 -7.81 0.51 -19.72
N ARG A 237 -6.72 0.19 -19.00
CA ARG A 237 -5.94 -1.05 -19.17
C ARG A 237 -6.32 -2.12 -18.16
N PHE A 238 -6.65 -1.71 -16.94
CA PHE A 238 -6.91 -2.61 -15.82
C PHE A 238 -8.26 -2.33 -15.18
N ARG A 239 -8.95 -3.40 -14.80
CA ARG A 239 -10.19 -3.33 -14.03
C ARG A 239 -9.85 -3.19 -12.55
N ILE A 240 -9.93 -1.95 -12.07
CA ILE A 240 -9.54 -1.56 -10.70
C ILE A 240 -10.79 -1.38 -9.85
N GLU A 241 -10.94 -2.22 -8.84
CA GLU A 241 -11.99 -2.14 -7.83
C GLU A 241 -11.54 -1.26 -6.65
N GLU A 242 -12.41 -0.34 -6.23
CA GLU A 242 -12.25 0.39 -4.98
C GLU A 242 -13.06 -0.34 -3.90
N ARG A 243 -12.42 -0.70 -2.78
CA ARG A 243 -13.02 -1.49 -1.70
C ARG A 243 -12.80 -0.81 -0.34
N PRO A 244 -13.82 -0.74 0.53
CA PRO A 244 -13.64 -0.20 1.87
C PRO A 244 -12.69 -1.08 2.70
N PHE A 245 -12.14 -0.50 3.77
CA PHE A 245 -11.34 -1.21 4.74
C PHE A 245 -11.84 -0.92 6.17
N THR A 246 -11.65 -1.89 7.06
CA THR A 246 -11.99 -1.82 8.47
C THR A 246 -10.74 -2.03 9.34
N TYR A 247 -10.93 -1.88 10.65
CA TYR A 247 -9.90 -2.03 11.67
C TYR A 247 -10.07 -3.38 12.38
N PRO A 248 -8.99 -4.00 12.87
CA PRO A 248 -9.12 -5.11 13.80
C PRO A 248 -9.78 -4.64 15.10
N ASP A 249 -10.56 -5.53 15.73
CA ASP A 249 -11.21 -5.29 17.02
C ASP A 249 -10.20 -5.12 18.17
#